data_AF-A0A812FSQ7-F1
#
_entry.id   AF-A0A812FSQ7-F1
#
_cell.length_a   1.000
_cell.length_b   1.000
_cell.length_c   1.000
_cell.angle_alpha   90.00
_cell.angle_beta   90.00
_cell.angle_gamma   90.00
#
_symmetry.space_group_name_H-M   'P 1'
#
loop_
_entity.id
_entity.type
_entity.pdbx_description
1 polymer ?
#
loop_
_entity_poly.entity_id
_entity_poly.type
_entity_poly.pdbx_seq_one_letter_code
_entity_poly.pdbx_strand_id
1 'polypeptide(L)'
;MNTVRKGDELEAAIFEFFSTQIDHGQFWAHKDYCKIFTQKGYYSRDREKDIIFDVSIEIYLPGQETYSVLVLIECKNYNHRVPVDDIEEFYAKVQQVSGANIKGIVASTNAFQDGALRFSKSKGIGLLRYFEANNSEWVLTRSPSSIGRTVQATERASINLALQQEDFVGKGFDCYCFFGSSFTNSTFEFFEQVITSELSVELVESVCSIRTAKPEPQTLVRYLGSSYIESKSELLLDSIGYFGGYVQDDKLSKFVSENYGLSLVLNAQLQEGVLGSIDFSKNEIKIDTTQCETKERARFTLAHELGHYILDHADYILRESCYDSHLDEARNDVSIRDIMRLEWQAN
;
A
#
# COMPACT_ATOMS: atom_id res chain seq x y z
N MET A 1 4.99 29.14 2.87
CA MET A 1 4.27 28.28 1.91
C MET A 1 2.79 28.59 2.08
N ASN A 2 2.07 28.91 1.00
CA ASN A 2 0.65 29.31 1.07
C ASN A 2 -0.19 28.08 1.46
N THR A 3 -0.90 28.15 2.60
CA THR A 3 -1.73 27.04 3.12
C THR A 3 -2.86 26.66 2.17
N VAL A 4 -3.37 27.63 1.40
CA VAL A 4 -4.39 27.40 0.36
C VAL A 4 -3.83 26.49 -0.73
N ARG A 5 -2.64 26.83 -1.26
CA ARG A 5 -2.00 26.05 -2.31
C ARG A 5 -1.72 24.60 -1.89
N LYS A 6 -1.36 24.37 -0.63
CA LYS A 6 -1.18 23.01 -0.09
C LYS A 6 -2.49 22.22 -0.02
N GLY A 7 -3.60 22.89 0.30
CA GLY A 7 -4.93 22.28 0.25
C GLY A 7 -5.26 21.85 -1.17
N ASP A 8 -5.19 22.81 -2.11
CA ASP A 8 -5.48 22.60 -3.53
C ASP A 8 -4.67 21.45 -4.15
N GLU A 9 -3.40 21.28 -3.73
CA GLU A 9 -2.52 20.19 -4.16
C GLU A 9 -3.07 18.80 -3.77
N LEU A 10 -3.56 18.63 -2.52
CA LEU A 10 -4.14 17.36 -2.07
C LEU A 10 -5.49 17.08 -2.75
N GLU A 11 -6.32 18.09 -2.90
CA GLU A 11 -7.62 17.95 -3.56
C GLU A 11 -7.46 17.49 -5.01
N ALA A 12 -6.51 18.09 -5.74
CA ALA A 12 -6.18 17.69 -7.09
C ALA A 12 -5.64 16.25 -7.15
N ALA A 13 -4.78 15.85 -6.21
CA ALA A 13 -4.23 14.50 -6.15
C ALA A 13 -5.33 13.44 -5.90
N ILE A 14 -6.24 13.69 -4.95
CA ILE A 14 -7.36 12.80 -4.65
C ILE A 14 -8.32 12.70 -5.84
N PHE A 15 -8.63 13.82 -6.49
CA PHE A 15 -9.46 13.84 -7.69
C PHE A 15 -8.83 13.01 -8.83
N GLU A 16 -7.55 13.23 -9.12
CA GLU A 16 -6.84 12.53 -10.20
C GLU A 16 -6.74 11.03 -9.91
N PHE A 17 -6.42 10.67 -8.67
CA PHE A 17 -6.33 9.29 -8.22
C PHE A 17 -7.65 8.51 -8.43
N PHE A 18 -8.78 9.08 -8.01
CA PHE A 18 -10.07 8.42 -8.20
C PHE A 18 -10.59 8.52 -9.64
N SER A 19 -10.29 9.59 -10.37
CA SER A 19 -10.60 9.68 -11.81
C SER A 19 -9.91 8.56 -12.59
N THR A 20 -8.62 8.35 -12.33
CA THR A 20 -7.84 7.26 -12.93
C THR A 20 -8.42 5.88 -12.58
N GLN A 21 -8.78 5.65 -11.32
CA GLN A 21 -9.40 4.39 -10.92
C GLN A 21 -10.76 4.16 -11.60
N ILE A 22 -11.58 5.19 -11.76
CA ILE A 22 -12.85 5.11 -12.46
C ILE A 22 -12.61 4.76 -13.93
N ASP A 23 -11.73 5.49 -14.62
CA ASP A 23 -11.47 5.33 -16.05
C ASP A 23 -10.88 3.95 -16.40
N HIS A 24 -10.02 3.41 -15.53
CA HIS A 24 -9.42 2.09 -15.66
C HIS A 24 -10.30 0.94 -15.14
N GLY A 25 -11.51 1.22 -14.64
CA GLY A 25 -12.41 0.20 -14.10
C GLY A 25 -11.92 -0.46 -12.81
N GLN A 26 -11.04 0.21 -12.07
CA GLN A 26 -10.51 -0.22 -10.77
C GLN A 26 -11.33 0.31 -9.59
N PHE A 27 -12.11 1.37 -9.81
CA PHE A 27 -13.07 1.89 -8.85
C PHE A 27 -14.25 0.92 -8.66
N TRP A 28 -14.90 0.98 -7.50
CA TRP A 28 -15.97 0.04 -7.11
C TRP A 28 -17.18 0.00 -8.06
N ALA A 29 -17.59 1.15 -8.61
CA ALA A 29 -18.68 1.24 -9.58
C ALA A 29 -18.15 1.47 -10.99
N HIS A 30 -18.81 0.86 -11.98
CA HIS A 30 -18.40 0.96 -13.38
C HIS A 30 -18.50 2.41 -13.86
N LYS A 31 -17.54 2.85 -14.68
CA LYS A 31 -17.39 4.25 -15.09
C LYS A 31 -18.65 4.86 -15.70
N ASP A 32 -19.43 4.07 -16.43
CA ASP A 32 -20.69 4.51 -17.05
C ASP A 32 -21.74 4.99 -16.02
N TYR A 33 -21.56 4.62 -14.75
CA TYR A 33 -22.44 4.94 -13.63
C TYR A 33 -21.80 5.90 -12.64
N CYS A 34 -20.61 6.45 -12.93
CA CYS A 34 -19.86 7.31 -12.03
C CYS A 34 -19.60 8.67 -12.66
N LYS A 35 -19.74 9.74 -11.87
CA LYS A 35 -19.23 11.06 -12.22
C LYS A 35 -18.49 11.64 -11.03
N ILE A 36 -17.24 12.06 -11.25
CA ILE A 36 -16.42 12.69 -10.22
C ILE A 36 -16.28 14.18 -10.51
N PHE A 37 -16.25 15.00 -9.47
CA PHE A 37 -16.16 16.45 -9.55
C PHE A 37 -15.20 17.00 -8.48
N THR A 38 -14.56 18.13 -8.79
CA THR A 38 -13.88 18.97 -7.80
C THR A 38 -14.72 20.19 -7.46
N GLN A 39 -14.67 20.63 -6.19
CA GLN A 39 -15.26 21.89 -5.73
C GLN A 39 -16.74 22.06 -6.16
N LYS A 40 -17.50 20.96 -6.14
CA LYS A 40 -18.91 20.96 -6.54
C LYS A 40 -19.81 21.32 -5.36
N GLY A 41 -20.79 22.19 -5.62
CA GLY A 41 -21.79 22.60 -4.67
C GLY A 41 -22.97 21.64 -4.57
N TYR A 42 -23.39 21.34 -3.34
CA TYR A 42 -24.60 20.59 -3.04
C TYR A 42 -25.51 21.39 -2.11
N TYR A 43 -26.78 21.49 -2.48
CA TYR A 43 -27.74 22.34 -1.78
C TYR A 43 -27.94 21.90 -0.33
N SER A 44 -27.76 22.86 0.58
CA SER A 44 -28.11 22.72 1.99
C SER A 44 -29.39 23.48 2.28
N ARG A 45 -30.38 22.77 2.82
CA ARG A 45 -31.64 23.38 3.26
C ARG A 45 -31.42 24.34 4.42
N ASP A 46 -30.58 23.95 5.38
CA ASP A 46 -30.32 24.74 6.59
C ASP A 46 -29.58 26.04 6.29
N ARG A 47 -28.76 26.06 5.22
CA ARG A 47 -28.00 27.26 4.82
C ARG A 47 -28.67 28.05 3.69
N GLU A 48 -29.72 27.50 3.07
CA GLU A 48 -30.35 28.03 1.85
C GLU A 48 -29.32 28.34 0.73
N LYS A 49 -28.22 27.59 0.69
CA LYS A 49 -27.13 27.74 -0.26
C LYS A 49 -26.37 26.43 -0.43
N ASP A 50 -25.55 26.36 -1.46
CA ASP A 50 -24.70 25.20 -1.68
C ASP A 50 -23.55 25.15 -0.67
N ILE A 51 -23.27 23.94 -0.18
CA ILE A 51 -22.02 23.60 0.49
C ILE A 51 -21.10 23.05 -0.59
N ILE A 52 -19.92 23.67 -0.72
CA ILE A 52 -18.88 23.22 -1.64
C ILE A 52 -18.08 22.11 -0.95
N PHE A 53 -17.84 21.02 -1.67
CA PHE A 53 -17.01 19.90 -1.22
C PHE A 53 -15.82 19.74 -2.16
N ASP A 54 -14.68 19.36 -1.58
CA ASP A 54 -13.40 19.30 -2.28
C ASP A 54 -13.45 18.31 -3.45
N VAL A 55 -13.90 17.08 -3.18
CA VAL A 55 -14.16 16.07 -4.20
C VAL A 55 -15.52 15.41 -3.94
N SER A 56 -16.28 15.16 -5.00
CA SER A 56 -17.51 14.39 -4.93
C SER A 56 -17.61 13.34 -6.03
N ILE A 57 -18.18 12.18 -5.70
CA ILE A 57 -18.44 11.09 -6.64
C ILE A 57 -19.94 10.79 -6.61
N GLU A 58 -20.59 11.02 -7.74
CA GLU A 58 -22.00 10.71 -7.97
C GLU A 58 -22.12 9.35 -8.64
N ILE A 59 -22.90 8.46 -8.04
CA ILE A 59 -23.13 7.10 -8.53
C ILE A 59 -24.59 6.95 -8.93
N TYR A 60 -24.83 6.53 -10.17
CA TYR A 60 -26.14 6.45 -10.79
C TYR A 60 -26.56 5.00 -11.01
N LEU A 61 -27.83 4.68 -10.72
CA LEU A 61 -28.40 3.42 -11.19
C LEU A 61 -28.78 3.52 -12.68
N PRO A 62 -28.82 2.38 -13.41
CA PRO A 62 -29.15 2.38 -14.82
C PRO A 62 -30.48 3.09 -15.11
N GLY A 63 -30.47 4.04 -16.05
CA GLY A 63 -31.65 4.78 -16.48
C GLY A 63 -32.14 5.88 -15.54
N GLN A 64 -31.42 6.20 -14.46
CA GLN A 64 -31.77 7.29 -13.55
C GLN A 64 -31.14 8.62 -13.97
N GLU A 65 -31.91 9.71 -13.89
CA GLU A 65 -31.41 11.08 -14.15
C GLU A 65 -30.68 11.68 -12.93
N THR A 66 -31.02 11.22 -11.73
CA THR A 66 -30.40 11.64 -10.46
C THR A 66 -29.52 10.55 -9.89
N TYR A 67 -28.44 10.92 -9.21
CA TYR A 67 -27.58 9.96 -8.52
C TYR A 67 -28.35 9.23 -7.41
N SER A 68 -28.00 7.96 -7.19
CA SER A 68 -28.58 7.09 -6.16
C SER A 68 -27.71 7.01 -4.90
N VAL A 69 -26.41 7.25 -5.05
CA VAL A 69 -25.44 7.39 -3.96
C VAL A 69 -24.56 8.60 -4.27
N LEU A 70 -24.28 9.40 -3.24
CA LEU A 70 -23.36 10.53 -3.31
C LEU A 70 -22.24 10.30 -2.32
N VAL A 71 -20.99 10.25 -2.80
CA VAL A 71 -19.81 10.23 -1.94
C VAL A 71 -19.21 11.63 -1.90
N LEU A 72 -19.05 12.18 -0.70
CA LEU A 72 -18.43 13.47 -0.44
C LEU A 72 -17.09 13.24 0.25
N ILE A 73 -16.03 13.86 -0.26
CA ILE A 73 -14.68 13.72 0.26
C ILE A 73 -14.17 15.11 0.64
N GLU A 74 -13.78 15.28 1.90
CA GLU A 74 -13.10 16.49 2.39
C GLU A 74 -11.62 16.18 2.63
N CYS A 75 -10.74 17.03 2.12
CA CYS A 75 -9.30 16.89 2.15
C CYS A 75 -8.68 17.72 3.28
N LYS A 76 -7.78 17.11 4.06
CA LYS A 76 -7.07 17.75 5.18
C LYS A 76 -5.57 17.56 5.01
N ASN A 77 -4.88 18.58 4.52
CA ASN A 77 -3.42 18.56 4.36
C ASN A 77 -2.72 19.31 5.51
N TYR A 78 -2.50 18.60 6.63
CA TYR A 78 -1.88 19.16 7.82
C TYR A 78 -0.49 18.59 8.09
N ASN A 79 0.34 19.40 8.75
CA ASN A 79 1.65 18.94 9.27
C ASN A 79 1.53 18.21 10.62
N HIS A 80 0.32 17.99 11.13
CA HIS A 80 0.02 17.31 12.39
C HIS A 80 -1.19 16.38 12.20
N ARG A 81 -1.45 15.51 13.18
CA ARG A 81 -2.64 14.64 13.13
C ARG A 81 -3.96 15.39 12.97
N VAL A 82 -4.80 14.93 12.05
CA VAL A 82 -6.16 15.44 11.85
C VAL A 82 -6.98 15.31 13.14
N PRO A 83 -7.45 16.42 13.71
CA PRO A 83 -8.21 16.41 14.96
C PRO A 83 -9.63 15.90 14.77
N VAL A 84 -10.26 15.52 15.89
CA VAL A 84 -11.67 15.09 15.88
C VAL A 84 -12.60 16.19 15.38
N ASP A 85 -12.33 17.45 15.74
CA ASP A 85 -13.13 18.63 15.37
C ASP A 85 -13.36 18.75 13.87
N ASP A 86 -12.35 18.43 13.03
CA ASP A 86 -12.49 18.43 11.57
C ASP A 86 -13.48 17.37 11.09
N ILE A 87 -13.51 16.20 11.73
CA ILE A 87 -14.45 15.13 11.40
C ILE A 87 -15.86 15.50 11.85
N GLU A 88 -16.00 16.15 13.02
CA GLU A 88 -17.29 16.65 13.52
C GLU A 88 -17.85 17.75 12.62
N GLU A 89 -17.03 18.71 12.20
CA GLU A 89 -17.41 19.77 11.28
C GLU A 89 -17.86 19.19 9.93
N PHE A 90 -17.06 18.28 9.36
CA PHE A 90 -17.39 17.64 8.10
C PHE A 90 -18.68 16.82 8.20
N TYR A 91 -18.86 16.04 9.28
CA TYR A 91 -20.11 15.31 9.51
C TYR A 91 -21.32 16.27 9.56
N ALA A 92 -21.20 17.41 10.24
CA ALA A 92 -22.26 18.40 10.28
C ALA A 92 -22.58 18.98 8.89
N LYS A 93 -21.58 19.20 8.01
CA LYS A 93 -21.79 19.60 6.61
C LYS A 93 -22.52 18.51 5.82
N VAL A 94 -22.11 17.26 5.96
CA VAL A 94 -22.73 16.11 5.27
C VAL A 94 -24.20 15.97 5.64
N GLN A 95 -24.56 16.11 6.92
CA GLN A 95 -25.96 16.02 7.38
C GLN A 95 -26.87 17.13 6.83
N GLN A 96 -26.28 18.26 6.40
CA GLN A 96 -27.01 19.39 5.85
C GLN A 96 -27.33 19.24 4.35
N VAL A 97 -26.66 18.32 3.66
CA VAL A 97 -26.89 18.08 2.23
C VAL A 97 -28.16 17.26 2.06
N SER A 98 -29.08 17.76 1.25
CA SER A 98 -30.29 17.00 0.89
C SER A 98 -30.03 16.17 -0.36
N GLY A 99 -30.36 14.88 -0.33
CA GLY A 99 -30.19 14.00 -1.49
C GLY A 99 -30.33 12.52 -1.15
N ALA A 100 -30.08 11.68 -2.15
CA ALA A 100 -29.97 10.23 -1.99
C ALA A 100 -28.81 9.85 -1.04
N ASN A 101 -28.62 8.56 -0.76
CA ASN A 101 -27.70 8.04 0.26
C ASN A 101 -26.30 8.70 0.22
N ILE A 102 -26.04 9.57 1.20
CA ILE A 102 -24.83 10.39 1.27
C ILE A 102 -23.79 9.66 2.12
N LYS A 103 -22.57 9.56 1.59
CA LYS A 103 -21.42 8.94 2.24
C LYS A 103 -20.32 9.97 2.41
N GLY A 104 -19.84 10.15 3.63
CA GLY A 104 -18.76 11.09 3.92
C GLY A 104 -17.42 10.38 4.09
N ILE A 105 -16.37 10.92 3.49
CA ILE A 105 -14.98 10.48 3.65
C ILE A 105 -14.12 11.70 3.98
N VAL A 106 -13.17 11.55 4.91
CA VAL A 106 -12.10 12.52 5.14
C VAL A 106 -10.79 11.92 4.63
N ALA A 107 -10.17 12.61 3.67
CA ALA A 107 -8.88 12.27 3.11
C ALA A 107 -7.77 13.15 3.72
N SER A 108 -6.62 12.58 4.05
CA SER A 108 -5.48 13.34 4.59
C SER A 108 -4.14 12.76 4.14
N THR A 109 -3.11 13.59 4.08
CA THR A 109 -1.70 13.16 3.95
C THR A 109 -1.09 12.76 5.29
N ASN A 110 -1.72 13.12 6.41
CA ASN A 110 -1.23 12.88 7.76
C ASN A 110 -2.11 11.88 8.52
N ALA A 111 -1.62 11.43 9.67
CA ALA A 111 -2.35 10.55 10.56
C ALA A 111 -3.59 11.24 11.15
N PHE A 112 -4.47 10.45 11.73
CA PHE A 112 -5.67 10.87 12.44
C PHE A 112 -5.49 10.68 13.94
N GLN A 113 -6.12 11.54 14.75
CA GLN A 113 -6.17 11.33 16.19
C GLN A 113 -7.08 10.13 16.54
N ASP A 114 -6.83 9.48 17.68
CA ASP A 114 -7.67 8.37 18.14
C ASP A 114 -9.15 8.79 18.33
N GLY A 115 -9.38 10.04 18.75
CA GLY A 115 -10.72 10.64 18.81
C GLY A 115 -11.41 10.71 17.45
N ALA A 116 -10.67 11.05 16.38
CA ALA A 116 -11.17 11.08 15.01
C ALA A 116 -11.58 9.68 14.52
N LEU A 117 -10.79 8.63 14.82
CA LEU A 117 -11.17 7.24 14.50
C LEU A 117 -12.42 6.79 15.26
N ARG A 118 -12.53 7.11 16.55
CA ARG A 118 -13.71 6.74 17.36
C ARG A 118 -14.98 7.45 16.88
N PHE A 119 -14.88 8.74 16.59
CA PHE A 119 -16.00 9.54 16.11
C PHE A 119 -16.45 9.09 14.72
N SER A 120 -15.51 8.95 13.78
CA SER A 120 -15.80 8.47 12.41
C SER A 120 -16.47 7.11 12.40
N LYS A 121 -15.99 6.16 13.22
CA LYS A 121 -16.65 4.87 13.45
C LYS A 121 -18.09 4.99 13.91
N SER A 122 -18.37 5.90 14.87
CA SER A 122 -19.71 6.07 15.42
C SER A 122 -20.68 6.73 14.44
N LYS A 123 -20.17 7.49 13.47
CA LYS A 123 -20.96 8.33 12.56
C LYS A 123 -20.97 7.86 11.11
N GLY A 124 -20.31 6.75 10.81
CA GLY A 124 -20.23 6.23 9.44
C GLY A 124 -19.44 7.15 8.51
N ILE A 125 -18.41 7.83 9.01
CA ILE A 125 -17.47 8.60 8.18
C ILE A 125 -16.28 7.71 7.85
N GLY A 126 -15.91 7.64 6.57
CA GLY A 126 -14.69 6.97 6.14
C GLY A 126 -13.45 7.84 6.40
N LEU A 127 -12.35 7.23 6.81
CA LEU A 127 -11.06 7.90 6.89
C LEU A 127 -10.12 7.28 5.85
N LEU A 128 -9.41 8.14 5.12
CA LEU A 128 -8.44 7.74 4.10
C LEU A 128 -7.16 8.55 4.33
N ARG A 129 -6.05 7.85 4.62
CA ARG A 129 -4.72 8.46 4.58
C ARG A 129 -4.06 8.15 3.24
N TYR A 130 -3.79 9.20 2.47
CA TYR A 130 -3.18 9.16 1.16
C TYR A 130 -1.67 9.38 1.26
N PHE A 131 -0.91 8.55 0.55
CA PHE A 131 0.53 8.66 0.41
C PHE A 131 0.83 8.94 -1.06
N GLU A 132 1.51 10.06 -1.34
CA GLU A 132 2.06 10.30 -2.67
C GLU A 132 3.11 9.24 -2.98
N ALA A 133 3.17 8.80 -4.23
CA ALA A 133 4.02 7.70 -4.71
C ALA A 133 5.52 7.82 -4.30
N ASN A 134 5.98 9.03 -3.99
CA ASN A 134 7.37 9.32 -3.62
C ASN A 134 7.70 9.12 -2.12
N ASN A 135 6.73 8.85 -1.25
CA ASN A 135 6.93 8.68 0.21
C ASN A 135 6.87 7.20 0.67
N SER A 136 7.21 6.27 -0.22
CA SER A 136 7.27 4.85 0.10
C SER A 136 8.69 4.46 0.49
N GLU A 137 8.89 4.14 1.76
CA GLU A 137 10.16 3.68 2.27
C GLU A 137 10.09 2.20 2.61
N TRP A 138 10.79 1.44 1.80
CA TRP A 138 10.75 0.00 1.82
C TRP A 138 11.75 -0.51 2.85
N VAL A 139 11.29 -0.60 4.10
CA VAL A 139 12.03 -1.27 5.18
C VAL A 139 11.44 -2.65 5.40
N LEU A 140 12.14 -3.67 4.91
CA LEU A 140 11.89 -5.06 5.26
C LEU A 140 12.77 -5.42 6.46
N THR A 141 12.15 -5.51 7.63
CA THR A 141 12.78 -6.13 8.81
C THR A 141 12.62 -7.65 8.71
N ARG A 142 13.74 -8.36 8.60
CA ARG A 142 13.74 -9.83 8.51
C ARG A 142 13.10 -10.46 9.75
N SER A 143 12.01 -11.19 9.54
CA SER A 143 11.71 -12.46 10.22
C SER A 143 10.66 -13.26 9.44
N PRO A 144 11.08 -14.18 8.54
CA PRO A 144 10.20 -15.11 7.82
C PRO A 144 9.38 -16.02 8.74
N SER A 145 9.84 -16.22 9.99
CA SER A 145 9.15 -17.02 11.02
C SER A 145 7.79 -16.44 11.45
N SER A 146 7.51 -15.17 11.13
CA SER A 146 6.27 -14.47 11.49
C SER A 146 5.20 -14.51 10.40
N ILE A 147 5.57 -14.90 9.17
CA ILE A 147 4.74 -14.69 7.97
C ILE A 147 3.67 -15.78 7.82
N GLY A 148 3.90 -16.98 8.36
CA GLY A 148 3.03 -18.14 8.12
C GLY A 148 1.78 -18.26 8.98
N ARG A 149 1.60 -17.48 10.07
CA ARG A 149 0.50 -17.71 11.03
C ARG A 149 -0.39 -16.51 11.35
N THR A 150 -0.16 -15.32 10.80
CA THR A 150 -0.88 -14.12 11.27
C THR A 150 -1.05 -13.01 10.21
N VAL A 151 -1.37 -13.35 8.95
CA VAL A 151 -1.46 -12.35 7.86
C VAL A 151 -2.54 -11.27 8.11
N GLN A 152 -3.74 -11.63 8.55
CA GLN A 152 -4.83 -10.65 8.75
C GLN A 152 -4.66 -9.74 9.98
N ALA A 153 -4.18 -10.28 11.11
CA ALA A 153 -4.04 -9.47 12.33
C ALA A 153 -2.79 -8.56 12.29
N THR A 154 -1.73 -8.98 11.59
CA THR A 154 -0.55 -8.12 11.35
C THR A 154 -0.84 -7.02 10.32
N GLU A 155 -1.64 -7.30 9.29
CA GLU A 155 -2.07 -6.30 8.32
C GLU A 155 -2.98 -5.25 8.96
N ARG A 156 -4.00 -5.66 9.73
CA ARG A 156 -4.85 -4.73 10.48
C ARG A 156 -4.06 -3.85 11.45
N ALA A 157 -3.11 -4.44 12.21
CA ALA A 157 -2.26 -3.67 13.11
C ALA A 157 -1.40 -2.66 12.35
N SER A 158 -0.84 -3.05 11.20
CA SER A 158 -0.04 -2.17 10.35
C SER A 158 -0.86 -1.03 9.75
N ILE A 159 -2.07 -1.29 9.25
CA ILE A 159 -2.96 -0.25 8.72
C ILE A 159 -3.43 0.69 9.83
N ASN A 160 -3.69 0.16 11.03
CA ASN A 160 -4.02 0.99 12.19
C ASN A 160 -2.86 1.92 12.58
N LEU A 161 -1.62 1.42 12.56
CA LEU A 161 -0.43 2.26 12.75
C LEU A 161 -0.32 3.32 11.65
N ALA A 162 -0.54 2.93 10.39
CA ALA A 162 -0.53 3.85 9.25
C ALA A 162 -1.53 5.00 9.39
N LEU A 163 -2.69 4.75 10.00
CA LEU A 163 -3.69 5.79 10.23
C LEU A 163 -3.41 6.67 11.44
N GLN A 164 -2.59 6.24 12.41
CA GLN A 164 -2.45 6.92 13.71
C GLN A 164 -1.06 7.51 13.99
N GLN A 165 -0.01 7.04 13.32
CA GLN A 165 1.38 7.48 13.51
C GLN A 165 1.81 8.47 12.43
N GLU A 166 2.20 9.68 12.83
CA GLU A 166 2.61 10.75 11.90
C GLU A 166 3.84 10.34 11.07
N ASP A 167 4.80 9.68 11.71
CA ASP A 167 6.06 9.17 11.17
C ASP A 167 5.94 7.82 10.44
N PHE A 168 4.72 7.29 10.27
CA PHE A 168 4.53 6.08 9.49
C PHE A 168 4.92 6.31 8.04
N VAL A 169 5.74 5.40 7.51
CA VAL A 169 6.15 5.45 6.11
C VAL A 169 5.41 4.41 5.28
N GLY A 170 4.91 4.83 4.12
CA GLY A 170 4.07 4.03 3.24
C GLY A 170 4.76 2.73 2.82
N LYS A 171 4.05 1.61 2.94
CA LYS A 171 4.53 0.27 2.59
C LYS A 171 3.99 -0.19 1.23
N GLY A 172 4.05 0.68 0.22
CA GLY A 172 3.62 0.36 -1.14
C GLY A 172 2.12 0.44 -1.41
N PHE A 173 1.36 1.16 -0.59
CA PHE A 173 -0.05 1.46 -0.87
C PHE A 173 -0.26 2.96 -0.90
N ASP A 174 -1.01 3.42 -1.90
CA ASP A 174 -1.42 4.81 -2.01
C ASP A 174 -2.36 5.22 -0.87
N CYS A 175 -3.14 4.27 -0.34
CA CYS A 175 -4.20 4.54 0.62
C CYS A 175 -4.19 3.55 1.79
N TYR A 176 -4.34 4.09 2.99
CA TYR A 176 -4.72 3.34 4.19
C TYR A 176 -6.07 3.86 4.66
N CYS A 177 -7.05 2.96 4.77
CA CYS A 177 -8.44 3.32 4.95
C CYS A 177 -9.05 2.69 6.19
N PHE A 178 -10.00 3.41 6.80
CA PHE A 178 -10.79 2.94 7.93
C PHE A 178 -12.26 3.31 7.77
N PHE A 179 -13.14 2.34 7.97
CA PHE A 179 -14.59 2.54 7.99
C PHE A 179 -15.26 1.56 8.94
N GLY A 180 -16.14 2.07 9.82
CA GLY A 180 -16.82 1.27 10.83
C GLY A 180 -15.84 0.56 11.78
N SER A 181 -15.55 -0.72 11.55
CA SER A 181 -14.58 -1.51 12.32
C SER A 181 -13.45 -2.08 11.46
N SER A 182 -13.46 -1.79 10.17
CA SER A 182 -12.58 -2.38 9.17
C SER A 182 -11.40 -1.47 8.86
N PHE A 183 -10.25 -2.09 8.65
CA PHE A 183 -9.02 -1.47 8.18
C PHE A 183 -8.65 -2.13 6.86
N THR A 184 -8.40 -1.35 5.82
CA THR A 184 -8.01 -1.89 4.50
C THR A 184 -7.07 -0.91 3.79
N ASN A 185 -6.23 -1.45 2.93
CA ASN A 185 -5.41 -0.72 1.97
C ASN A 185 -5.99 -0.80 0.54
N SER A 186 -7.13 -1.49 0.37
CA SER A 186 -7.85 -1.58 -0.89
C SER A 186 -8.93 -0.50 -0.96
N THR A 187 -8.78 0.43 -1.90
CA THR A 187 -9.81 1.42 -2.22
C THR A 187 -11.12 0.74 -2.64
N PHE A 188 -11.05 -0.33 -3.41
CA PHE A 188 -12.23 -1.10 -3.80
C PHE A 188 -13.02 -1.62 -2.59
N GLU A 189 -12.35 -2.28 -1.64
CA GLU A 189 -13.01 -2.81 -0.43
C GLU A 189 -13.51 -1.69 0.48
N PHE A 190 -12.76 -0.59 0.58
CA PHE A 190 -13.17 0.58 1.34
C PHE A 190 -14.47 1.18 0.78
N PHE A 191 -14.54 1.41 -0.53
CA PHE A 191 -15.76 1.93 -1.17
C PHE A 191 -16.90 0.90 -1.15
N GLU A 192 -16.62 -0.40 -1.25
CA GLU A 192 -17.65 -1.43 -1.07
C GLU A 192 -18.34 -1.28 0.29
N GLN A 193 -17.57 -1.14 1.36
CA GLN A 193 -18.12 -0.99 2.71
C GLN A 193 -18.82 0.36 2.89
N VAL A 194 -18.20 1.45 2.44
CA VAL A 194 -18.76 2.79 2.55
C VAL A 194 -20.09 2.89 1.80
N ILE A 195 -20.15 2.43 0.54
CA ILE A 195 -21.34 2.57 -0.32
C ILE A 195 -22.46 1.66 0.16
N THR A 196 -22.18 0.40 0.49
CA THR A 196 -23.21 -0.56 0.90
C THR A 196 -23.68 -0.39 2.35
N SER A 197 -22.96 0.39 3.16
CA SER A 197 -23.37 0.70 4.53
C SER A 197 -24.75 1.36 4.56
N GLU A 198 -25.57 1.01 5.57
CA GLU A 198 -26.83 1.71 5.86
C GLU A 198 -27.86 1.75 4.70
N LEU A 199 -27.65 0.98 3.63
CA LEU A 199 -28.60 0.84 2.53
C LEU A 199 -29.64 -0.25 2.87
N SER A 200 -30.84 -0.13 2.31
CA SER A 200 -31.82 -1.22 2.35
C SER A 200 -31.34 -2.39 1.49
N VAL A 201 -31.84 -3.60 1.76
CA VAL A 201 -31.46 -4.82 1.02
C VAL A 201 -31.71 -4.67 -0.47
N GLU A 202 -32.87 -4.11 -0.85
CA GLU A 202 -33.27 -3.90 -2.24
C GLU A 202 -32.32 -2.91 -2.95
N LEU A 203 -31.87 -1.89 -2.22
CA LEU A 203 -30.96 -0.91 -2.77
C LEU A 203 -29.54 -1.47 -2.90
N VAL A 204 -29.08 -2.29 -1.95
CA VAL A 204 -27.80 -3.02 -2.05
C VAL A 204 -27.78 -3.88 -3.31
N GLU A 205 -28.83 -4.67 -3.55
CA GLU A 205 -28.95 -5.48 -4.78
C GLU A 205 -28.86 -4.61 -6.04
N SER A 206 -29.56 -3.47 -6.03
CA SER A 206 -29.57 -2.53 -7.16
C SER A 206 -28.18 -1.93 -7.40
N VAL A 207 -27.48 -1.45 -6.36
CA VAL A 207 -26.14 -0.86 -6.54
C VAL A 207 -25.07 -1.93 -6.82
N CYS A 208 -25.29 -3.19 -6.42
CA CYS A 208 -24.38 -4.27 -6.81
C CYS A 208 -24.45 -4.59 -8.31
N SER A 209 -25.54 -4.23 -9.01
CA SER A 209 -25.67 -4.43 -10.45
C SER A 209 -24.71 -3.55 -11.29
N ILE A 210 -24.25 -2.43 -10.72
CA ILE A 210 -23.31 -1.49 -11.36
C ILE A 210 -21.87 -1.68 -10.87
N ARG A 211 -21.64 -2.64 -9.96
CA ARG A 211 -20.32 -2.92 -9.39
C ARG A 211 -19.39 -3.44 -10.47
N THR A 212 -18.16 -2.94 -10.51
CA THR A 212 -17.11 -3.54 -11.34
C THR A 212 -16.73 -4.91 -10.81
N ALA A 213 -16.13 -5.75 -11.68
CA ALA A 213 -15.47 -6.95 -11.19
C ALA A 213 -14.35 -6.53 -10.24
N LYS A 214 -14.27 -7.16 -9.06
CA LYS A 214 -13.18 -6.88 -8.12
C LYS A 214 -11.85 -7.05 -8.88
N PRO A 215 -10.97 -6.03 -8.91
CA PRO A 215 -9.69 -6.16 -9.56
C PRO A 215 -8.97 -7.39 -9.00
N GLU A 216 -8.66 -8.35 -9.87
CA GLU A 216 -7.70 -9.39 -9.53
C GLU A 216 -6.40 -8.67 -9.17
N PRO A 217 -5.82 -8.92 -7.98
CA PRO A 217 -4.51 -8.36 -7.66
C PRO A 217 -3.54 -8.83 -8.74
N GLN A 218 -3.11 -7.93 -9.62
CA GLN A 218 -2.16 -8.27 -10.67
C GLN A 218 -0.84 -8.55 -9.97
N THR A 219 -0.52 -9.83 -9.80
CA THR A 219 0.78 -10.20 -9.28
C THR A 219 1.80 -10.08 -10.40
N LEU A 220 2.62 -9.03 -10.35
CA LEU A 220 3.68 -8.79 -11.30
C LEU A 220 4.78 -9.84 -11.24
N VAL A 221 5.06 -10.33 -10.03
CA VAL A 221 6.17 -11.26 -9.79
C VAL A 221 5.74 -12.62 -10.28
N ARG A 222 6.47 -13.18 -11.24
CA ARG A 222 6.21 -14.52 -11.76
C ARG A 222 6.33 -15.55 -10.64
N TYR A 223 5.42 -16.51 -10.58
CA TYR A 223 5.59 -17.66 -9.70
C TYR A 223 6.67 -18.62 -10.24
N LEU A 224 7.70 -18.87 -9.42
CA LEU A 224 8.72 -19.89 -9.65
C LEU A 224 8.40 -21.10 -8.77
N GLY A 225 8.30 -22.29 -9.38
CA GLY A 225 8.03 -23.53 -8.65
C GLY A 225 9.26 -24.02 -7.89
N SER A 226 9.04 -24.74 -6.78
CA SER A 226 10.13 -25.24 -5.92
C SER A 226 11.17 -26.05 -6.69
N SER A 227 10.78 -26.88 -7.66
CA SER A 227 11.71 -27.65 -8.49
C SER A 227 12.64 -26.77 -9.33
N TYR A 228 12.19 -25.60 -9.78
CA TYR A 228 13.03 -24.65 -10.50
C TYR A 228 14.03 -23.98 -9.56
N ILE A 229 13.59 -23.53 -8.39
CA ILE A 229 14.44 -22.91 -7.36
C ILE A 229 15.50 -23.90 -6.85
N GLU A 230 15.09 -25.14 -6.60
CA GLU A 230 15.98 -26.25 -6.24
C GLU A 230 17.02 -26.48 -7.34
N SER A 231 16.60 -26.54 -8.62
CA SER A 231 17.54 -26.72 -9.73
C SER A 231 18.59 -25.62 -9.83
N LYS A 232 18.23 -24.36 -9.53
CA LYS A 232 19.19 -23.23 -9.50
C LYS A 232 20.19 -23.38 -8.36
N SER A 233 19.71 -23.82 -7.19
CA SER A 233 20.53 -24.07 -6.02
C SER A 233 21.50 -25.23 -6.26
N GLU A 234 21.01 -26.35 -6.82
CA GLU A 234 21.83 -27.51 -7.19
C GLU A 234 22.91 -27.14 -8.21
N LEU A 235 22.55 -26.41 -9.26
CA LEU A 235 23.50 -25.93 -10.26
C LEU A 235 24.63 -25.09 -9.64
N LEU A 236 24.30 -24.21 -8.70
CA LEU A 236 25.30 -23.42 -7.99
C LEU A 236 26.20 -24.30 -7.13
N LEU A 237 25.63 -25.24 -6.36
CA LEU A 237 26.38 -26.15 -5.49
C LEU A 237 27.31 -27.06 -6.30
N ASP A 238 26.84 -27.60 -7.42
CA ASP A 238 27.63 -28.41 -8.33
C ASP A 238 28.78 -27.60 -8.93
N SER A 239 28.52 -26.35 -9.32
CA SER A 239 29.51 -25.47 -9.93
C SER A 239 30.66 -25.10 -8.98
N ILE A 240 30.43 -25.08 -7.67
CA ILE A 240 31.48 -24.89 -6.66
C ILE A 240 32.12 -26.20 -6.20
N GLY A 241 31.71 -27.34 -6.78
CA GLY A 241 32.19 -28.67 -6.41
C GLY A 241 31.82 -29.05 -4.97
N TYR A 242 30.63 -28.67 -4.53
CA TYR A 242 30.12 -29.02 -3.21
C TYR A 242 29.72 -30.50 -3.16
N PHE A 243 30.19 -31.22 -2.14
CA PHE A 243 29.93 -32.65 -1.97
C PHE A 243 29.39 -33.02 -0.57
N GLY A 244 29.28 -32.03 0.33
CA GLY A 244 28.75 -32.21 1.69
C GLY A 244 29.36 -31.27 2.73
N GLY A 245 28.66 -31.12 3.85
CA GLY A 245 29.08 -30.24 4.96
C GLY A 245 28.53 -28.83 4.81
N TYR A 246 29.35 -27.81 5.10
CA TYR A 246 28.96 -26.42 4.85
C TYR A 246 29.55 -25.93 3.53
N VAL A 247 28.83 -25.03 2.87
CA VAL A 247 29.33 -24.34 1.67
C VAL A 247 30.51 -23.45 2.06
N GLN A 248 31.63 -23.57 1.33
CA GLN A 248 32.84 -22.80 1.61
C GLN A 248 32.74 -21.39 1.04
N ASP A 249 32.79 -20.38 1.92
CA ASP A 249 32.62 -18.97 1.58
C ASP A 249 33.56 -18.49 0.47
N ASP A 250 34.83 -18.94 0.47
CA ASP A 250 35.83 -18.57 -0.55
C ASP A 250 35.46 -19.10 -1.94
N LYS A 251 34.97 -20.33 -2.02
CA LYS A 251 34.56 -20.95 -3.30
C LYS A 251 33.30 -20.30 -3.84
N LEU A 252 32.34 -20.05 -2.95
CA LEU A 252 31.10 -19.36 -3.29
C LEU A 252 31.39 -17.94 -3.79
N SER A 253 32.19 -17.17 -3.05
CA SER A 253 32.56 -15.79 -3.41
C SER A 253 33.29 -15.73 -4.74
N LYS A 254 34.24 -16.65 -4.98
CA LYS A 254 34.94 -16.75 -6.26
C LYS A 254 33.99 -17.05 -7.40
N PHE A 255 33.14 -18.06 -7.26
CA PHE A 255 32.19 -18.45 -8.31
C PHE A 255 31.21 -17.33 -8.63
N VAL A 256 30.65 -16.71 -7.60
CA VAL A 256 29.68 -15.62 -7.73
C VAL A 256 30.30 -14.38 -8.37
N SER A 257 31.54 -14.04 -8.01
CA SER A 257 32.28 -12.95 -8.64
C SER A 257 32.60 -13.23 -10.12
N GLU A 258 33.04 -14.46 -10.45
CA GLU A 258 33.43 -14.82 -11.81
C GLU A 258 32.26 -15.00 -12.78
N ASN A 259 31.12 -15.52 -12.31
CA ASN A 259 29.98 -15.88 -13.18
C ASN A 259 28.86 -14.83 -13.17
N TYR A 260 28.70 -14.10 -12.08
CA TYR A 260 27.64 -13.10 -11.91
C TYR A 260 28.17 -11.67 -11.81
N GLY A 261 29.50 -11.48 -11.72
CA GLY A 261 30.06 -10.14 -11.50
C GLY A 261 29.65 -9.55 -10.14
N LEU A 262 29.25 -10.39 -9.20
CA LEU A 262 28.68 -9.99 -7.92
C LEU A 262 29.76 -9.97 -6.83
N SER A 263 29.87 -8.85 -6.13
CA SER A 263 30.79 -8.63 -5.00
C SER A 263 30.14 -9.07 -3.70
N LEU A 264 30.79 -9.96 -2.94
CA LEU A 264 30.32 -10.39 -1.62
C LEU A 264 31.17 -9.73 -0.53
N VAL A 265 30.55 -8.89 0.29
CA VAL A 265 31.19 -8.20 1.41
C VAL A 265 30.67 -8.79 2.73
N LEU A 266 31.46 -9.72 3.27
CA LEU A 266 31.19 -10.32 4.58
C LEU A 266 31.74 -9.41 5.70
N ASN A 267 31.00 -9.28 6.80
CA ASN A 267 31.28 -8.39 7.93
C ASN A 267 31.09 -6.89 7.62
N ALA A 268 30.08 -6.57 6.81
CA ALA A 268 29.67 -5.18 6.62
C ALA A 268 29.05 -4.63 7.92
N GLN A 269 29.21 -3.33 8.18
CA GLN A 269 28.46 -2.64 9.22
C GLN A 269 27.16 -2.13 8.60
N LEU A 270 26.04 -2.80 8.92
CA LEU A 270 24.72 -2.39 8.46
C LEU A 270 23.97 -1.65 9.58
N GLN A 271 22.83 -1.04 9.25
CA GLN A 271 21.97 -0.40 10.24
C GLN A 271 21.45 -1.44 11.25
N GLU A 272 21.11 -0.97 12.45
CA GLU A 272 20.59 -1.83 13.52
C GLU A 272 19.29 -2.53 13.07
N GLY A 273 19.29 -3.86 13.14
CA GLY A 273 18.18 -4.71 12.70
C GLY A 273 18.30 -5.23 11.26
N VAL A 274 19.32 -4.84 10.51
CA VAL A 274 19.57 -5.30 9.13
C VAL A 274 20.71 -6.33 9.12
N LEU A 275 20.40 -7.56 8.70
CA LEU A 275 21.36 -8.67 8.70
C LEU A 275 22.13 -8.80 7.37
N GLY A 276 21.49 -8.43 6.27
CA GLY A 276 22.01 -8.52 4.92
C GLY A 276 21.31 -7.54 4.00
N SER A 277 21.96 -7.21 2.89
CA SER A 277 21.40 -6.34 1.86
C SER A 277 22.00 -6.65 0.50
N ILE A 278 21.20 -6.53 -0.55
CA ILE A 278 21.64 -6.63 -1.94
C ILE A 278 21.40 -5.32 -2.71
N ASP A 279 22.44 -4.92 -3.45
CA ASP A 279 22.43 -3.80 -4.38
C ASP A 279 22.60 -4.34 -5.82
N PHE A 280 21.48 -4.45 -6.55
CA PHE A 280 21.48 -4.90 -7.94
C PHE A 280 22.19 -3.93 -8.89
N SER A 281 22.26 -2.64 -8.56
CA SER A 281 22.92 -1.64 -9.40
C SER A 281 24.44 -1.75 -9.33
N LYS A 282 24.97 -2.08 -8.15
CA LYS A 282 26.40 -2.31 -7.92
C LYS A 282 26.81 -3.77 -8.08
N ASN A 283 25.84 -4.67 -8.23
CA ASN A 283 26.03 -6.11 -8.11
C ASN A 283 26.81 -6.42 -6.82
N GLU A 284 26.28 -5.99 -5.67
CA GLU A 284 26.95 -6.17 -4.38
C GLU A 284 25.99 -6.75 -3.32
N ILE A 285 26.42 -7.79 -2.61
CA ILE A 285 25.75 -8.29 -1.40
C ILE A 285 26.62 -7.97 -0.19
N LYS A 286 26.01 -7.39 0.83
CA LYS A 286 26.62 -7.12 2.13
C LYS A 286 25.95 -7.94 3.21
N ILE A 287 26.74 -8.54 4.10
CA ILE A 287 26.25 -9.31 5.25
C ILE A 287 26.88 -8.78 6.53
N ASP A 288 26.05 -8.38 7.48
CA ASP A 288 26.49 -8.02 8.83
C ASP A 288 26.53 -9.29 9.70
N THR A 289 27.71 -9.91 9.73
CA THR A 289 27.96 -11.13 10.50
C THR A 289 27.88 -10.90 12.01
N THR A 290 28.06 -9.66 12.48
CA THR A 290 27.96 -9.32 13.91
C THR A 290 26.50 -9.29 14.34
N GLN A 291 25.64 -8.63 13.57
CA GLN A 291 24.19 -8.63 13.82
C GLN A 291 23.54 -9.99 13.56
N CYS A 292 24.13 -10.84 12.73
CA CYS A 292 23.65 -12.20 12.53
C CYS A 292 23.82 -13.12 13.75
N GLU A 293 24.67 -12.76 14.73
CA GLU A 293 24.99 -13.51 15.97
C GLU A 293 25.66 -14.89 15.76
N THR A 294 25.25 -15.67 14.76
CA THR A 294 25.75 -17.01 14.46
C THR A 294 26.19 -17.15 13.00
N LYS A 295 27.11 -18.09 12.76
CA LYS A 295 27.62 -18.37 11.40
C LYS A 295 26.55 -19.01 10.52
N GLU A 296 25.69 -19.83 11.12
CA GLU A 296 24.58 -20.50 10.46
C GLU A 296 23.57 -19.46 9.97
N ARG A 297 23.26 -18.47 10.80
CA ARG A 297 22.37 -17.36 10.44
C ARG A 297 22.98 -16.48 9.36
N ALA A 298 24.28 -16.16 9.45
CA ALA A 298 24.97 -15.41 8.39
C ALA A 298 24.95 -16.14 7.03
N ARG A 299 25.14 -17.47 7.02
CA ARG A 299 25.07 -18.29 5.79
C ARG A 299 23.67 -18.32 5.19
N PHE A 300 22.64 -18.45 6.03
CA PHE A 300 21.26 -18.36 5.59
C PHE A 300 20.95 -16.98 5.01
N THR A 301 21.36 -15.91 5.71
CA THR A 301 21.22 -14.53 5.23
C THR A 301 21.85 -14.36 3.85
N LEU A 302 23.07 -14.85 3.66
CA LEU A 302 23.77 -14.81 2.36
C LEU A 302 23.04 -15.61 1.27
N ALA A 303 22.60 -16.83 1.58
CA ALA A 303 21.88 -17.67 0.62
C ALA A 303 20.57 -17.00 0.16
N HIS A 304 19.87 -16.34 1.08
CA HIS A 304 18.66 -15.59 0.78
C HIS A 304 18.94 -14.41 -0.17
N GLU A 305 19.94 -13.56 0.11
CA GLU A 305 20.31 -12.44 -0.78
C GLU A 305 20.75 -12.96 -2.16
N LEU A 306 21.49 -14.08 -2.21
CA LEU A 306 21.83 -14.74 -3.47
C LEU A 306 20.59 -15.28 -4.19
N GLY A 307 19.56 -15.72 -3.46
CA GLY A 307 18.28 -16.12 -4.01
C GLY A 307 17.61 -14.98 -4.79
N HIS A 308 17.55 -13.78 -4.20
CA HIS A 308 17.04 -12.60 -4.90
C HIS A 308 17.82 -12.30 -6.19
N TYR A 309 19.15 -12.47 -6.17
CA TYR A 309 19.95 -12.28 -7.38
C TYR A 309 19.71 -13.35 -8.45
N ILE A 310 19.83 -14.62 -8.09
CA ILE A 310 19.82 -15.76 -9.02
C ILE A 310 18.44 -15.99 -9.66
N LEU A 311 17.38 -15.57 -8.97
CA LEU A 311 16.01 -15.65 -9.44
C LEU A 311 15.57 -14.41 -10.22
N ASP A 312 16.52 -13.53 -10.57
CA ASP A 312 16.29 -12.31 -11.34
C ASP A 312 15.27 -11.38 -10.68
N HIS A 313 15.22 -11.34 -9.34
CA HIS A 313 14.30 -10.47 -8.61
C HIS A 313 14.61 -8.98 -8.83
N ALA A 314 15.79 -8.65 -9.38
CA ALA A 314 16.15 -7.32 -9.87
C ALA A 314 15.11 -6.73 -10.85
N ASP A 315 14.45 -7.58 -11.63
CA ASP A 315 13.36 -7.17 -12.53
C ASP A 315 12.18 -6.57 -11.76
N TYR A 316 12.06 -6.87 -10.48
CA TYR A 316 10.97 -6.43 -9.62
C TYR A 316 11.44 -5.52 -8.48
N ILE A 317 12.73 -5.52 -8.14
CA ILE A 317 13.30 -4.87 -6.96
C ILE A 317 14.55 -4.07 -7.38
N LEU A 318 14.50 -2.74 -7.29
CA LEU A 318 15.64 -1.89 -7.65
C LEU A 318 16.60 -1.59 -6.48
N ARG A 319 16.31 -2.03 -5.24
CA ARG A 319 17.18 -2.04 -4.05
C ARG A 319 16.56 -2.91 -2.95
N GLU A 320 17.33 -3.78 -2.33
CA GLU A 320 16.98 -4.40 -1.04
C GLU A 320 17.97 -3.89 0.02
N SER A 321 17.68 -2.71 0.57
CA SER A 321 18.33 -2.16 1.78
C SER A 321 17.45 -1.07 2.38
N CYS A 322 17.09 -1.22 3.66
CA CYS A 322 16.40 -0.21 4.46
C CYS A 322 17.21 1.11 4.55
N TYR A 323 16.58 2.26 4.18
CA TYR A 323 17.03 3.68 4.27
C TYR A 323 18.44 4.00 3.70
N ASP A 324 18.72 5.02 2.88
CA ASP A 324 18.10 6.30 2.57
C ASP A 324 18.70 6.82 1.23
N SER A 325 17.90 7.57 0.48
CA SER A 325 18.26 8.56 -0.55
C SER A 325 18.81 8.11 -1.92
N HIS A 326 18.12 8.61 -2.96
CA HIS A 326 18.52 8.74 -4.38
C HIS A 326 18.64 7.46 -5.21
N LEU A 327 17.67 7.19 -6.07
CA LEU A 327 17.80 7.43 -7.52
C LEU A 327 16.54 7.00 -8.30
N ASP A 328 16.28 7.81 -9.31
CA ASP A 328 15.23 7.77 -10.32
C ASP A 328 15.05 6.42 -11.02
N GLU A 329 13.81 5.91 -10.99
CA GLU A 329 12.96 5.49 -12.12
C GLU A 329 11.87 4.56 -11.56
N ALA A 330 10.63 5.06 -11.61
CA ALA A 330 9.48 4.44 -10.98
C ALA A 330 9.17 3.04 -11.56
N ARG A 331 9.12 2.03 -10.68
CA ARG A 331 8.21 0.89 -10.83
C ARG A 331 7.29 0.89 -9.61
N ASN A 332 6.14 1.53 -9.76
CA ASN A 332 5.14 1.75 -8.71
C ASN A 332 4.18 0.55 -8.47
N ASP A 333 4.45 -0.63 -9.02
CA ASP A 333 3.38 -1.61 -9.22
C ASP A 333 3.52 -2.93 -8.42
N VAL A 334 4.48 -3.07 -7.48
CA VAL A 334 4.71 -4.35 -6.77
C VAL A 334 3.82 -4.46 -5.52
N SER A 335 2.83 -5.35 -5.55
CA SER A 335 1.89 -5.57 -4.43
C SER A 335 2.53 -6.30 -3.23
N ILE A 336 1.92 -6.23 -2.02
CA ILE A 336 2.35 -7.08 -0.87
C ILE A 336 2.44 -8.56 -1.26
N ARG A 337 1.53 -9.06 -2.11
CA ARG A 337 1.55 -10.45 -2.56
C ARG A 337 2.77 -10.77 -3.41
N ASP A 338 3.22 -9.80 -4.20
CA ASP A 338 4.43 -9.90 -5.00
C ASP A 338 5.68 -9.89 -4.12
N ILE A 339 5.71 -9.05 -3.08
CA ILE A 339 6.80 -9.04 -2.09
C ILE A 339 6.85 -10.35 -1.31
N MET A 340 5.72 -10.80 -0.78
CA MET A 340 5.64 -12.10 -0.11
C MET A 340 6.09 -13.24 -1.02
N ARG A 341 5.85 -13.11 -2.33
CA ARG A 341 6.28 -14.08 -3.33
C ARG A 341 7.78 -14.02 -3.56
N LEU A 342 8.37 -12.83 -3.72
CA LEU A 342 9.81 -12.63 -3.85
C LEU A 342 10.54 -13.21 -2.63
N GLU A 343 10.09 -12.87 -1.43
CA GLU A 343 10.61 -13.37 -0.16
C GLU A 343 10.47 -14.89 -0.03
N TRP A 344 9.31 -15.44 -0.39
CA TRP A 344 9.10 -16.89 -0.35
C TRP A 344 10.00 -17.64 -1.35
N GLN A 345 10.27 -17.05 -2.52
CA GLN A 345 11.12 -17.66 -3.54
C GLN A 345 12.60 -17.59 -3.19
N ALA A 346 13.05 -16.52 -2.50
CA ALA A 346 14.44 -16.34 -2.10
C ALA A 346 14.83 -17.08 -0.81
N ASN A 347 13.86 -17.39 0.06
CA ASN A 347 14.05 -18.24 1.24
C ASN A 347 14.19 -19.71 0.88
#